data_AF-A0A257M3Y0-F1
#
_entry.id   AF-A0A257M3Y0-F1
#
_cell.length_a   1.000
_cell.length_b   1.000
_cell.length_c   1.000
_cell.angle_alpha   90.00
_cell.angle_beta   90.00
_cell.angle_gamma   90.00
#
_symmetry.space_group_name_H-M   'P 1'
#
loop_
_entity.id
_entity.type
_entity.pdbx_description
1 polymer ?
#
loop_
_entity_poly.entity_id
_entity_poly.type
_entity_poly.pdbx_seq_one_letter_code
_entity_poly.pdbx_strand_id
1 'polypeptide(L)'
;QDDLRDIYKTLPVDAKGKLVGTDDPNLDGDVKDAIDMIDRLGKSTRVRQSIIRHAFRYFMGRNETLSDSKTLMDADNAYVQSNGSFDAVILSLLTSDSFIYRKPVTH
;
A
#
# COMPACT_ATOMS: atom_id res chain seq x y z
N GLN A 1 -27.64 5.36 -20.74
CA GLN A 1 -26.83 4.24 -21.23
C GLN A 1 -27.17 3.08 -20.32
N ASP A 2 -28.01 2.16 -20.80
CA ASP A 2 -28.48 1.04 -19.98
C ASP A 2 -27.32 0.08 -19.72
N ASP A 3 -27.19 -0.33 -18.46
CA ASP A 3 -26.18 -1.27 -18.01
C ASP A 3 -26.51 -2.67 -18.53
N LEU A 4 -25.84 -3.08 -19.61
CA LEU A 4 -26.04 -4.36 -20.29
C LEU A 4 -25.34 -5.54 -19.59
N ARG A 5 -24.88 -5.39 -18.33
CA ARG A 5 -24.21 -6.50 -17.62
C ARG A 5 -25.15 -7.65 -17.25
N ASP A 6 -26.47 -7.42 -17.26
CA ASP A 6 -27.50 -8.41 -16.88
C ASP A 6 -28.14 -9.16 -18.06
N ILE A 7 -27.80 -8.86 -19.32
CA ILE A 7 -28.43 -9.53 -20.49
C ILE A 7 -27.83 -10.90 -20.83
N TYR A 8 -26.69 -11.27 -20.27
CA TYR A 8 -26.06 -12.57 -20.51
C TYR A 8 -26.22 -13.49 -19.30
N LYS A 9 -26.81 -14.67 -19.53
CA LYS A 9 -26.94 -15.70 -18.50
C LYS A 9 -25.55 -16.22 -18.13
N THR A 10 -25.07 -15.85 -16.95
CA THR A 10 -23.77 -16.28 -16.41
C THR A 10 -23.96 -17.41 -15.40
N LEU A 11 -22.90 -18.20 -15.23
CA LEU A 11 -22.82 -19.13 -14.09
C LEU A 11 -22.63 -18.33 -12.79
N PRO A 12 -23.08 -18.86 -11.63
CA PRO A 12 -22.81 -18.24 -10.35
C PRO A 12 -21.31 -18.00 -10.14
N VAL A 13 -20.95 -16.81 -9.66
CA VAL A 13 -19.56 -16.45 -9.37
C VAL A 13 -19.12 -17.15 -8.09
N ASP A 14 -18.05 -17.93 -8.15
CA ASP A 14 -17.32 -18.39 -6.96
C ASP A 14 -16.17 -17.42 -6.67
N ALA A 15 -16.30 -16.69 -5.56
CA ALA A 15 -15.34 -15.65 -5.15
C ALA A 15 -14.29 -16.17 -4.16
N LYS A 16 -14.33 -17.45 -3.77
CA LYS A 16 -13.40 -18.02 -2.80
C LYS A 16 -11.98 -18.01 -3.34
N GLY A 17 -11.01 -17.90 -2.43
CA GLY A 17 -9.60 -17.91 -2.76
C GLY A 17 -8.74 -18.36 -1.59
N LYS A 18 -7.43 -18.14 -1.71
CA LYS A 18 -6.45 -18.48 -0.67
C LYS A 18 -5.29 -17.51 -0.69
N LEU A 19 -4.89 -17.02 0.48
CA LEU A 19 -3.64 -16.30 0.69
C LEU A 19 -2.54 -17.28 1.08
N VAL A 20 -1.41 -17.20 0.40
CA VAL A 20 -0.21 -18.00 0.68
C VAL A 20 1.04 -17.16 0.48
N GLY A 21 2.07 -17.42 1.29
CA GLY A 21 3.39 -16.80 1.08
C GLY A 21 3.43 -15.33 1.51
N THR A 22 2.56 -14.90 2.42
CA THR A 22 2.64 -13.56 3.00
C THR A 22 3.79 -13.40 3.99
N ASP A 23 4.41 -14.51 4.40
CA ASP A 23 5.34 -14.62 5.53
C ASP A 23 4.71 -14.22 6.89
N ASP A 24 3.37 -14.23 6.96
CA ASP A 24 2.59 -14.05 8.19
C ASP A 24 1.49 -15.13 8.25
N PRO A 25 1.64 -16.16 9.11
CA PRO A 25 0.66 -17.22 9.24
C PRO A 25 -0.75 -16.75 9.64
N ASN A 26 -0.88 -15.56 10.23
CA ASN A 26 -2.18 -15.00 10.61
C ASN A 26 -2.94 -14.41 9.42
N LEU A 27 -2.25 -14.18 8.29
CA LEU A 27 -2.84 -13.64 7.06
C LEU A 27 -3.12 -14.74 6.04
N ASP A 28 -2.25 -15.75 5.97
CA ASP A 28 -2.39 -16.90 5.09
C ASP A 28 -3.65 -17.73 5.42
N GLY A 29 -4.16 -18.44 4.41
CA GLY A 29 -5.32 -19.32 4.53
C GLY A 29 -6.43 -18.99 3.55
N ASP A 30 -7.51 -19.77 3.61
CA ASP A 30 -8.64 -19.63 2.70
C ASP A 30 -9.38 -18.32 2.99
N VAL A 31 -9.82 -17.65 1.91
CA VAL A 31 -10.62 -16.42 1.97
C VAL A 31 -11.98 -16.65 1.31
N LYS A 32 -13.03 -16.08 1.92
CA LYS A 32 -14.40 -16.26 1.41
C LYS A 32 -14.68 -15.50 0.11
N ASP A 33 -14.04 -14.34 -0.05
CA ASP A 33 -14.27 -13.38 -1.13
C ASP A 33 -13.13 -12.33 -1.15
N ALA A 34 -13.20 -11.40 -2.10
CA ALA A 34 -12.24 -10.31 -2.23
C ALA A 34 -12.23 -9.36 -1.03
N ILE A 35 -13.34 -9.20 -0.30
CA ILE A 35 -13.43 -8.28 0.85
C ILE A 35 -12.67 -8.86 2.05
N ASP A 36 -12.83 -10.15 2.33
CA ASP A 36 -12.03 -10.87 3.33
C ASP A 36 -10.54 -10.80 3.01
N MET A 37 -10.19 -10.99 1.73
CA MET A 37 -8.81 -10.86 1.28
C MET A 37 -8.25 -9.46 1.56
N ILE A 38 -9.00 -8.40 1.22
CA ILE A 38 -8.59 -7.01 1.44
C ILE A 38 -8.45 -6.70 2.93
N ASP A 39 -9.38 -7.15 3.78
CA ASP A 39 -9.32 -6.92 5.23
C ASP A 39 -8.07 -7.57 5.85
N ARG A 40 -7.71 -8.78 5.41
CA ARG A 40 -6.47 -9.44 5.84
C ARG A 40 -5.24 -8.72 5.33
N LEU A 41 -5.17 -8.40 4.03
CA LEU A 41 -4.02 -7.67 3.47
C LEU A 41 -3.85 -6.28 4.09
N GLY A 42 -4.94 -5.62 4.50
CA GLY A 42 -4.89 -4.36 5.23
C GLY A 42 -4.16 -4.44 6.58
N LYS A 43 -4.08 -5.64 7.18
CA LYS A 43 -3.33 -5.91 8.42
C LYS A 43 -1.85 -6.25 8.17
N SER A 44 -1.45 -6.42 6.91
CA SER A 44 -0.09 -6.80 6.57
C SER A 44 0.89 -5.63 6.66
N THR A 45 1.93 -5.81 7.47
CA THR A 45 3.06 -4.87 7.52
C THR A 45 3.75 -4.75 6.15
N ARG A 46 3.86 -5.83 5.38
CA ARG A 46 4.52 -5.80 4.06
C ARG A 46 3.71 -5.04 3.02
N VAL A 47 2.38 -5.21 3.02
CA VAL A 47 1.48 -4.43 2.14
C VAL A 47 1.58 -2.95 2.47
N ARG A 48 1.50 -2.61 3.76
CA ARG A 48 1.67 -1.23 4.25
C ARG A 48 3.00 -0.62 3.82
N GLN A 49 4.12 -1.31 4.05
CA GLN A 49 5.44 -0.86 3.61
C GLN A 49 5.54 -0.68 2.09
N SER A 50 4.89 -1.54 1.30
CA SER A 50 4.81 -1.38 -0.16
C SER A 50 4.10 -0.09 -0.55
N ILE A 51 2.95 0.21 0.09
CA ILE A 51 2.20 1.45 -0.12
C ILE A 51 3.07 2.68 0.24
N ILE A 52 3.75 2.66 1.39
CA ILE A 52 4.63 3.76 1.81
C ILE A 52 5.78 3.97 0.81
N ARG A 53 6.40 2.91 0.28
CA ARG A 53 7.43 3.03 -0.76
C ARG A 53 6.88 3.62 -2.05
N HIS A 54 5.67 3.27 -2.46
CA HIS A 54 5.04 3.87 -3.64
C HIS A 54 4.73 5.35 -3.42
N ALA A 55 4.20 5.71 -2.25
CA ALA A 55 3.99 7.11 -1.88
C ALA A 55 5.31 7.89 -1.92
N PHE A 56 6.38 7.37 -1.30
CA PHE A 56 7.71 7.95 -1.39
C PHE A 56 8.11 8.21 -2.84
N ARG A 57 8.04 7.20 -3.73
CA ARG A 57 8.47 7.36 -5.13
C ARG A 57 7.67 8.44 -5.86
N TYR A 58 6.38 8.49 -5.63
CA TYR A 58 5.49 9.49 -6.22
C TYR A 58 5.85 10.91 -5.76
N PHE A 59 5.91 11.15 -4.45
CA PHE A 59 6.14 12.49 -3.90
C PHE A 59 7.59 12.96 -4.06
N MET A 60 8.56 12.04 -4.03
CA MET A 60 9.97 12.36 -4.24
C MET A 60 10.32 12.49 -5.74
N GLY A 61 9.50 11.91 -6.63
CA GLY A 61 9.75 11.87 -8.07
C GLY A 61 10.95 11.02 -8.47
N ARG A 62 11.33 10.04 -7.63
CA ARG A 62 12.49 9.16 -7.86
C ARG A 62 12.36 7.85 -7.10
N ASN A 63 13.14 6.84 -7.48
CA ASN A 63 13.31 5.62 -6.69
C ASN A 63 14.02 5.91 -5.36
N GLU A 64 13.71 5.12 -4.34
CA GLU A 64 14.40 5.17 -3.05
C GLU A 64 15.81 4.60 -3.16
N THR A 65 16.67 5.10 -2.28
CA THR A 65 18.04 4.66 -2.09
C THR A 65 18.25 4.24 -0.64
N LEU A 66 19.38 3.61 -0.32
CA LEU A 66 19.65 3.18 1.06
C LEU A 66 19.62 4.33 2.07
N SER A 67 20.04 5.55 1.66
CA SER A 67 20.00 6.74 2.53
C SER A 67 18.57 7.20 2.87
N ASP A 68 17.55 6.78 2.12
CA ASP A 68 16.14 7.13 2.38
C ASP A 68 15.49 6.22 3.43
N SER A 69 16.21 5.23 3.96
CA SER A 69 15.66 4.25 4.90
C SER A 69 15.03 4.90 6.12
N LYS A 70 15.65 5.95 6.68
CA LYS A 70 15.11 6.68 7.83
C LYS A 70 13.79 7.38 7.48
N THR A 71 13.74 8.10 6.36
CA THR A 71 12.52 8.73 5.86
C THR A 71 11.37 7.74 5.69
N LEU A 72 11.66 6.56 5.12
CA LEU A 72 10.66 5.51 4.94
C LEU A 72 10.16 4.95 6.28
N MET A 73 11.06 4.74 7.26
CA MET A 73 10.69 4.30 8.60
C MET A 73 9.83 5.34 9.33
N ASP A 74 10.19 6.62 9.22
CA ASP A 74 9.45 7.71 9.86
C ASP A 74 8.05 7.85 9.25
N ALA A 75 7.92 7.74 7.93
CA ALA A 75 6.63 7.75 7.24
C ALA A 75 5.77 6.52 7.59
N ASP A 76 6.37 5.34 7.70
CA ASP A 76 5.71 4.10 8.11
C ASP A 76 5.19 4.21 9.56
N ASN A 77 5.99 4.78 10.47
CA ASN A 77 5.60 5.05 11.85
C ASN A 77 4.48 6.10 11.94
N ALA A 78 4.56 7.18 11.14
CA ALA A 78 3.53 8.21 11.09
C ALA A 78 2.17 7.63 10.67
N TYR A 79 2.16 6.69 9.73
CA TYR A 79 0.93 5.97 9.36
C TYR A 79 0.33 5.20 10.54
N VAL A 80 1.14 4.40 11.25
CA VAL A 80 0.64 3.56 12.36
C VAL A 80 0.17 4.41 13.54
N GLN A 81 0.94 5.42 13.93
CA GLN A 81 0.63 6.27 15.09
C GLN A 81 -0.61 7.15 14.84
N SER A 82 -0.90 7.49 13.59
CA SER A 82 -2.07 8.25 13.19
C SER A 82 -3.31 7.39 12.90
N ASN A 83 -3.27 6.09 13.23
CA ASN A 83 -4.34 5.14 12.95
C ASN A 83 -4.67 5.04 11.44
N GLY A 84 -3.64 5.09 10.61
CA GLY A 84 -3.72 4.88 9.16
C GLY A 84 -3.94 6.14 8.32
N SER A 85 -3.62 7.33 8.84
CA SER A 85 -3.79 8.58 8.08
C SER A 85 -2.75 8.69 6.96
N PHE A 86 -3.24 8.80 5.72
CA PHE A 86 -2.38 9.05 4.57
C PHE A 86 -1.85 10.48 4.56
N ASP A 87 -2.61 11.46 5.09
CA ASP A 87 -2.13 12.84 5.23
C ASP A 87 -0.91 12.91 6.16
N ALA A 88 -0.88 12.10 7.22
CA ALA A 88 0.27 12.01 8.11
C ALA A 88 1.52 11.44 7.40
N VAL A 89 1.33 10.47 6.49
CA VAL A 89 2.41 9.94 5.64
C VAL A 89 2.95 11.04 4.73
N ILE A 90 2.06 11.76 4.03
CA ILE A 90 2.46 12.83 3.12
C ILE A 90 3.24 13.89 3.88
N LEU A 91 2.73 14.34 5.03
CA LEU A 91 3.42 15.32 5.87
C LEU A 91 4.82 14.82 6.26
N SER A 92 4.94 13.60 6.78
CA SER A 92 6.22 12.99 7.15
C SER A 92 7.21 12.93 5.99
N LEU A 93 6.74 12.66 4.77
CA LEU A 93 7.58 12.63 3.58
C LEU A 93 8.04 14.04 3.19
N LEU A 94 7.13 15.00 3.10
CA LEU A 94 7.42 16.36 2.64
C LEU A 94 8.24 17.19 3.63
N THR A 95 8.33 16.79 4.90
CA THR A 95 9.21 17.41 5.90
C THR A 95 10.52 16.65 6.14
N SER A 96 10.78 15.58 5.37
CA SER A 96 11.96 14.73 5.57
C SER A 96 13.23 15.29 4.93
N ASP A 97 14.39 14.83 5.41
CA ASP A 97 15.69 15.10 4.79
C ASP A 97 15.74 14.65 3.32
N SER A 98 15.10 13.52 2.99
CA SER A 98 15.02 13.02 1.61
C SER A 98 14.31 13.98 0.66
N PHE A 99 13.39 14.79 1.18
CA PHE A 99 12.69 15.83 0.43
C PHE A 99 13.49 17.14 0.42
N ILE A 100 13.89 17.63 1.60
CA ILE A 100 14.60 18.92 1.77
C ILE A 100 15.91 18.94 0.98
N TYR A 101 16.69 17.86 1.06
CA TYR A 101 17.99 17.74 0.40
C TYR A 101 17.91 17.02 -0.96
N ARG A 102 16.72 16.94 -1.55
CA ARG A 102 16.54 16.39 -2.90
C ARG A 102 17.44 17.15 -3.87
N LYS A 103 18.43 16.44 -4.43
CA LYS A 103 19.29 17.01 -5.46
C LYS A 103 18.44 17.43 -6.66
N PRO A 104 18.64 18.64 -7.21
CA PRO A 104 18.01 19.02 -8.46
C PRO A 104 18.45 18.03 -9.54
N VAL A 105 17.52 17.70 -10.44
CA VAL A 105 17.86 16.93 -11.64
C VAL A 105 18.73 17.85 -12.50
N THR A 106 20.05 17.63 -12.47
CA THR A 106 20.94 18.30 -13.41
C THR A 106 20.75 17.63 -14.77
N HIS A 107 20.22 18.40 -15.73
CA HIS A 107 20.12 18.00 -17.14
C HIS A 107 21.48 18.13 -17.85
#